data_AF-A0A6A3YUJ1-F1
#
_entry.id   AF-A0A6A3YUJ1-F1
#
_cell.length_a   1.000
_cell.length_b   1.000
_cell.length_c   1.000
_cell.angle_alpha   90.00
_cell.angle_beta   90.00
_cell.angle_gamma   90.00
#
_symmetry.space_group_name_H-M   'P 1'
#
loop_
_entity.id
_entity.type
_entity.pdbx_description
1 polymer ?
#
loop_
_entity_poly.entity_id
_entity_poly.type
_entity_poly.pdbx_seq_one_letter_code
_entity_poly.pdbx_strand_id
1 'polypeptide(L)'
;MDPKEGAVETTPVTVRLFVDATSFKGFNAYYADANICVELNGLWKKCKSTGGPPTIFRLLPEGNYTAVAYITDKTETIRYHETTPVRFTVMGSSEFNLHSALLAERSRQEQHFPEDIDLLRWSEVENRVDIEDKIDDDKVILPRISVTSTSSPMLVIGVKTAVVTDFPRRQAIRDTWANPATLPHDVKVLFLGCEPNMTVFQNEHDRRRFLRALAKERAVYKDLLTEELECTDSYRNLSKKVKSFMHLAAAEFPDAKFLMLVDDDVYVKVDQLVEHLRFANVLPLYFGEVWAEKFASKQEPIRDPDSPYHLPENQYPMRSLLPYGSGPHYIVSMDGVRFIAKNYWNLRSMNGLEDVSSGFWLRLMRIQAQHAAEFSSIRSSMTCEDDLVSFADLSPLGIRSIHANLVSNRTFCHGFHSVTWHRHLNSIPTVEKMLQPSTSQYIHPTPLQLEAYVDSSDPLQLTVIVSSPFNAGLKLKFTPSAESVDDLIQRLCSQLPHDAPTSPSCQDLNFAFVTQFENEYQENAKKSRGSV
;
A
#
# COMPACT_ATOMS: atom_id res chain seq x y z
N MET A 1 20.03 5.05 7.01
CA MET A 1 19.06 6.11 6.71
C MET A 1 18.23 5.70 5.51
N ASP A 2 17.00 6.20 5.43
CA ASP A 2 16.11 6.13 4.27
C ASP A 2 15.62 7.56 3.95
N PRO A 3 15.50 8.03 2.69
CA PRO A 3 15.75 7.33 1.42
C PRO A 3 17.14 6.69 1.31
N LYS A 4 17.29 5.62 0.52
CA LYS A 4 18.60 4.98 0.21
C LYS A 4 19.34 5.76 -0.88
N GLU A 5 20.64 5.47 -1.04
CA GLU A 5 21.45 6.07 -2.10
C GLU A 5 20.86 5.76 -3.48
N GLY A 6 20.65 6.79 -4.28
CA GLY A 6 20.03 6.70 -5.61
C GLY A 6 18.51 6.51 -5.60
N ALA A 7 17.85 6.58 -4.44
CA ALA A 7 16.41 6.46 -4.37
C ALA A 7 15.71 7.59 -5.14
N VAL A 8 14.56 7.25 -5.72
CA VAL A 8 13.63 8.21 -6.32
C VAL A 8 12.42 8.27 -5.41
N GLU A 9 12.00 9.46 -5.04
CA GLU A 9 10.97 9.73 -4.06
C GLU A 9 9.97 10.75 -4.60
N THR A 10 8.82 10.85 -3.93
CA THR A 10 7.85 11.92 -4.14
C THR A 10 7.44 12.51 -2.79
N THR A 11 7.00 13.77 -2.77
CA THR A 11 6.55 14.40 -1.52
C THR A 11 5.21 13.82 -1.05
N PRO A 12 5.01 13.61 0.26
CA PRO A 12 5.91 13.94 1.36
C PRO A 12 7.06 12.91 1.53
N VAL A 13 8.31 13.40 1.61
CA VAL A 13 9.48 12.54 1.83
C VAL A 13 9.61 12.24 3.32
N THR A 14 9.56 10.96 3.69
CA THR A 14 9.73 10.51 5.08
C THR A 14 11.15 10.01 5.30
N VAL A 15 11.93 10.70 6.13
CA VAL A 15 13.28 10.28 6.48
C VAL A 15 13.24 9.39 7.72
N ARG A 16 13.81 8.19 7.58
CA ARG A 16 13.89 7.19 8.65
C ARG A 16 15.33 6.89 9.00
N LEU A 17 15.58 6.77 10.30
CA LEU A 17 16.91 6.57 10.86
C LEU A 17 16.89 5.35 11.75
N PHE A 18 17.83 4.45 11.49
CA PHE A 18 18.13 3.32 12.35
C PHE A 18 19.36 3.69 13.16
N VAL A 19 19.24 3.61 14.47
CA VAL A 19 20.35 3.87 15.39
C VAL A 19 20.66 2.54 16.07
N ASP A 20 21.85 2.02 15.80
CA ASP A 20 22.35 0.84 16.48
C ASP A 20 22.83 1.24 17.88
N ALA A 21 22.14 0.75 18.90
CA ALA A 21 22.41 1.07 20.29
C ALA A 21 22.35 -0.20 21.14
N THR A 22 23.23 -0.28 22.13
CA THR A 22 23.33 -1.43 23.05
C THR A 22 22.04 -1.71 23.81
N SER A 23 21.26 -0.68 24.13
CA SER A 23 19.89 -0.81 24.61
C SER A 23 19.10 0.47 24.38
N PHE A 24 17.80 0.36 24.08
CA PHE A 24 16.90 1.51 23.94
C PHE A 24 16.83 2.36 25.22
N LYS A 25 16.78 1.70 26.38
CA LYS A 25 16.77 2.39 27.69
C LYS A 25 18.07 3.17 27.93
N GLY A 26 19.23 2.57 27.61
CA GLY A 26 20.53 3.24 27.71
C GLY A 26 20.65 4.41 26.75
N PHE A 27 20.21 4.22 25.49
CA PHE A 27 20.18 5.27 24.48
C PHE A 27 19.34 6.47 24.93
N ASN A 28 18.09 6.23 25.34
CA ASN A 28 17.20 7.31 25.80
C ASN A 28 17.68 7.97 27.09
N ALA A 29 18.36 7.24 27.99
CA ALA A 29 18.93 7.84 29.18
C ALA A 29 20.13 8.75 28.85
N TYR A 30 20.99 8.33 27.93
CA TYR A 30 22.18 9.08 27.53
C TYR A 30 21.83 10.31 26.67
N TYR A 31 20.88 10.15 25.75
CA TYR A 31 20.45 11.17 24.80
C TYR A 31 19.10 11.82 25.16
N ALA A 32 18.70 11.78 26.43
CA ALA A 32 17.38 12.26 26.89
C ALA A 32 17.06 13.71 26.48
N ASP A 33 18.08 14.57 26.48
CA ASP A 33 17.99 15.99 26.11
C ASP A 33 18.56 16.28 24.70
N ALA A 34 18.83 15.25 23.91
CA ALA A 34 19.37 15.39 22.57
C ALA A 34 18.27 15.45 21.50
N ASN A 35 18.62 16.06 20.37
CA ASN A 35 17.80 16.07 19.17
C ASN A 35 18.45 15.24 18.07
N ILE A 36 17.62 14.64 17.22
CA ILE A 36 18.02 14.06 15.95
C ILE A 36 17.63 15.03 14.86
N CYS A 37 18.61 15.49 14.09
CA CYS A 37 18.43 16.41 12.99
C CYS A 37 18.68 15.72 11.65
N VAL A 38 17.92 16.14 10.64
CA VAL A 38 18.13 15.77 9.24
C VAL A 38 18.31 17.05 8.44
N GLU A 39 19.38 17.11 7.66
CA GLU A 39 19.70 18.19 6.75
C GLU A 39 19.67 17.69 5.30
N LEU A 40 19.03 18.44 4.40
CA LEU A 40 19.02 18.18 2.96
C LEU A 40 19.72 19.33 2.23
N ASN A 41 20.78 19.02 1.48
CA ASN A 41 21.62 19.97 0.73
C ASN A 41 22.19 21.13 1.58
N GLY A 42 22.20 20.99 2.92
CA GLY A 42 22.52 22.09 3.85
C GLY A 42 21.50 23.24 3.88
N LEU A 43 20.40 23.14 3.13
CA LEU A 43 19.37 24.18 3.02
C LEU A 43 18.15 23.87 3.89
N TRP A 44 17.72 22.61 3.87
CA TRP A 44 16.53 22.17 4.60
C TRP A 44 16.96 21.45 5.86
N LYS A 45 16.49 21.88 7.03
CA LYS A 45 16.80 21.25 8.31
C LYS A 45 15.53 20.97 9.10
N LYS A 46 15.42 19.76 9.66
CA LYS A 46 14.40 19.41 10.64
C LYS A 46 15.01 18.62 11.79
N CYS A 47 14.72 19.06 13.01
CA CYS A 47 15.15 18.39 14.24
C CYS A 47 13.95 17.91 15.04
N LYS A 48 14.14 16.81 15.77
CA LYS A 48 13.15 16.24 16.69
C LYS A 48 13.84 15.62 17.88
N SER A 49 13.12 15.45 18.98
CA SER A 49 13.63 14.70 20.13
C SER A 49 13.88 13.23 19.78
N THR A 50 14.81 12.60 20.48
CA THR A 50 15.05 11.15 20.40
C THR A 50 13.77 10.38 20.77
N GLY A 51 13.28 9.53 19.86
CA GLY A 51 12.02 8.80 20.03
C GLY A 51 10.76 9.50 19.49
N GLY A 52 10.88 10.73 18.96
CA GLY A 52 9.78 11.42 18.29
C GLY A 52 9.38 10.80 16.93
N PRO A 53 8.22 11.19 16.37
CA PRO A 53 7.68 10.65 15.11
C PRO A 53 8.65 10.83 13.93
N PRO A 54 8.52 10.04 12.83
CA PRO A 54 9.40 10.16 11.66
C PRO A 54 9.56 11.59 11.15
N THR A 55 10.75 11.92 10.64
CA THR A 55 11.02 13.27 10.10
C THR A 55 10.42 13.35 8.69
N ILE A 56 9.39 14.18 8.50
CA ILE A 56 8.67 14.27 7.22
C ILE A 56 8.89 15.63 6.58
N PHE A 57 9.40 15.65 5.36
CA PHE A 57 9.48 16.82 4.49
C PHE A 57 8.28 16.83 3.54
N ARG A 58 7.24 17.57 3.91
CA ARG A 58 5.95 17.58 3.18
C ARG A 58 6.01 18.30 1.84
N LEU A 59 6.89 19.29 1.73
CA LEU A 59 7.07 20.12 0.55
C LEU A 59 8.58 20.21 0.29
N LEU A 60 9.00 19.66 -0.83
CA LEU A 60 10.35 19.77 -1.38
C LEU A 60 10.20 20.01 -2.88
N PRO A 61 10.91 21.00 -3.45
CA PRO A 61 11.00 21.14 -4.91
C PRO A 61 11.49 19.84 -5.57
N GLU A 62 11.12 19.62 -6.81
CA GLU A 62 11.69 18.53 -7.60
C GLU A 62 13.19 18.75 -7.80
N GLY A 63 13.96 17.65 -7.82
CA GLY A 63 15.41 17.70 -8.02
C GLY A 63 16.19 16.78 -7.09
N ASN A 64 17.51 16.99 -7.06
CA ASN A 64 18.44 16.12 -6.35
C ASN A 64 18.75 16.64 -4.95
N TYR A 65 18.71 15.74 -3.98
CA TYR A 65 18.93 16.01 -2.58
C TYR A 65 20.02 15.11 -2.03
N THR A 66 20.83 15.67 -1.14
CA THR A 66 21.80 14.96 -0.32
C THR A 66 21.36 15.11 1.14
N ALA A 67 20.91 14.02 1.74
CA ALA A 67 20.53 13.95 3.14
C ALA A 67 21.73 13.61 4.02
N VAL A 68 21.82 14.27 5.17
CA VAL A 68 22.71 13.94 6.27
C VAL A 68 21.90 13.99 7.56
N ALA A 69 22.04 12.98 8.42
CA ALA A 69 21.44 12.97 9.74
C ALA A 69 22.50 12.91 10.83
N TYR A 70 22.21 13.54 11.97
CA TYR A 70 23.11 13.57 13.12
C TYR A 70 22.33 13.74 14.42
N ILE A 71 22.93 13.33 15.53
CA ILE A 71 22.45 13.62 16.88
C ILE A 71 23.07 14.96 17.32
N THR A 72 22.35 15.79 18.05
CA THR A 72 22.85 17.07 18.54
C THR A 72 22.38 17.35 19.96
N ASP A 73 23.11 18.20 20.67
CA ASP A 73 22.70 18.69 21.98
C ASP A 73 21.41 19.53 21.90
N LYS A 74 20.81 19.82 23.05
CA LYS A 74 19.56 20.58 23.14
C LYS A 74 19.61 21.94 22.46
N THR A 75 20.80 22.55 22.40
CA THR A 75 21.07 23.85 21.79
C THR A 75 21.39 23.77 20.29
N GLU A 76 21.42 22.56 19.71
CA GLU A 76 21.75 22.28 18.32
C GLU A 76 23.12 22.82 17.86
N THR A 77 24.07 22.90 18.80
CA THR A 77 25.39 23.51 18.61
C THR A 77 26.48 22.49 18.33
N ILE A 78 26.36 21.29 18.90
CA ILE A 78 27.36 20.23 18.76
C ILE A 78 26.75 19.05 18.02
N ARG A 79 27.41 18.56 16.96
CA ARG A 79 26.98 17.38 16.22
C ARG A 79 27.70 16.13 16.73
N TYR A 80 26.94 15.07 16.93
CA TYR A 80 27.38 13.74 17.32
C TYR A 80 26.87 12.73 16.29
N HIS A 81 27.65 11.68 16.01
CA HIS A 81 27.24 10.53 15.18
C HIS A 81 26.54 10.91 13.87
N GLU A 82 27.31 11.51 12.95
CA GLU A 82 26.81 11.89 11.63
C GLU A 82 26.77 10.69 10.68
N THR A 83 25.68 10.55 9.92
CA THR A 83 25.56 9.55 8.88
C THR A 83 26.43 9.91 7.68
N THR A 84 26.87 8.92 6.90
CA THR A 84 27.34 9.19 5.53
C THR A 84 26.25 9.90 4.72
N PRO A 85 26.59 10.90 3.88
CA PRO A 85 25.61 11.55 3.02
C PRO A 85 24.91 10.55 2.10
N VAL A 86 23.60 10.71 1.93
CA VAL A 86 22.78 9.87 1.05
C VAL A 86 22.09 10.73 0.00
N ARG A 87 22.26 10.38 -1.27
CA ARG A 87 21.68 11.10 -2.41
C ARG A 87 20.40 10.44 -2.87
N PHE A 88 19.38 11.26 -3.15
CA PHE A 88 18.10 10.83 -3.70
C PHE A 88 17.49 11.93 -4.57
N THR A 89 16.52 11.57 -5.40
CA THR A 89 15.82 12.49 -6.29
C THR A 89 14.36 12.60 -5.87
N VAL A 90 13.82 13.81 -5.82
CA VAL A 90 12.39 14.06 -5.64
C VAL A 90 11.79 14.37 -7.00
N MET A 91 10.74 13.64 -7.38
CA MET A 91 9.95 13.84 -8.59
C MET A 91 8.51 14.25 -8.26
N GLY A 92 7.86 14.91 -9.22
CA GLY A 92 6.43 15.18 -9.18
C GLY A 92 5.62 13.88 -9.09
N SER A 93 4.46 13.91 -8.43
CA SER A 93 3.67 12.71 -8.14
C SER A 93 3.31 11.91 -9.41
N SER A 94 2.96 12.58 -10.50
CA SER A 94 2.62 11.95 -11.78
C SER A 94 3.83 11.26 -12.41
N GLU A 95 4.99 11.93 -12.43
CA GLU A 95 6.23 11.37 -12.97
C GLU A 95 6.74 10.20 -12.12
N PHE A 96 6.70 10.33 -10.79
CA PHE A 96 7.06 9.27 -9.86
C PHE A 96 6.19 8.01 -10.08
N ASN A 97 4.88 8.20 -10.23
CA ASN A 97 3.95 7.11 -10.49
C ASN A 97 4.24 6.42 -11.82
N LEU A 98 4.52 7.18 -12.89
CA LEU A 98 4.88 6.64 -14.20
C LEU A 98 6.23 5.90 -14.16
N HIS A 99 7.24 6.52 -13.57
CA HIS A 99 8.58 5.93 -13.40
C HIS A 99 8.49 4.59 -12.68
N SER A 100 7.77 4.56 -11.55
CA SER A 100 7.62 3.36 -10.75
C SER A 100 6.80 2.27 -11.44
N ALA A 101 5.76 2.64 -12.19
CA ALA A 101 4.98 1.69 -13.00
C ALA A 101 5.83 1.04 -14.10
N LEU A 102 6.65 1.84 -14.81
CA LEU A 102 7.58 1.33 -15.83
C LEU A 102 8.65 0.39 -15.23
N LEU A 103 9.16 0.70 -14.03
CA LEU A 103 10.08 -0.19 -13.32
C LEU A 103 9.43 -1.52 -12.95
N ALA A 104 8.21 -1.48 -12.41
CA ALA A 104 7.46 -2.69 -12.04
C ALA A 104 7.18 -3.55 -13.29
N GLU A 105 6.73 -2.93 -14.38
CA GLU A 105 6.43 -3.62 -15.64
C GLU A 105 7.67 -4.25 -16.27
N ARG A 106 8.80 -3.52 -16.31
CA ARG A 106 10.08 -4.09 -16.77
C ARG A 106 10.49 -5.30 -15.93
N SER A 107 10.44 -5.18 -14.60
CA SER A 107 10.78 -6.27 -13.69
C SER A 107 9.86 -7.49 -13.87
N ARG A 108 8.57 -7.26 -14.11
CA ARG A 108 7.59 -8.32 -14.41
C ARG A 108 7.96 -9.07 -15.70
N GLN A 109 8.30 -8.34 -16.77
CA GLN A 109 8.69 -8.91 -18.06
C GLN A 109 10.01 -9.69 -17.96
N GLU A 110 11.04 -9.13 -17.31
CA GLU A 110 12.34 -9.78 -17.11
C GLU A 110 12.20 -11.10 -16.32
N GLN A 111 11.29 -11.13 -15.34
CA GLN A 111 11.00 -12.33 -14.53
C GLN A 111 9.94 -13.25 -15.15
N HIS A 112 9.40 -12.91 -16.33
CA HIS A 112 8.41 -13.70 -17.06
C HIS A 112 7.13 -13.99 -16.28
N PHE A 113 6.68 -13.04 -15.45
CA PHE A 113 5.42 -13.18 -14.71
C PHE A 113 4.21 -12.77 -15.54
N PRO A 114 3.02 -13.37 -15.29
CA PRO A 114 1.78 -12.96 -15.95
C PRO A 114 1.42 -11.51 -15.60
N GLU A 115 0.60 -10.90 -16.44
CA GLU A 115 0.02 -9.59 -16.14
C GLU A 115 -0.95 -9.69 -14.96
N ASP A 116 -0.90 -8.72 -14.07
CA ASP A 116 -1.85 -8.57 -12.97
C ASP A 116 -3.16 -8.00 -13.54
N ILE A 117 -4.15 -8.87 -13.76
CA ILE A 117 -5.47 -8.50 -14.28
C ILE A 117 -6.52 -8.43 -13.16
N ASP A 118 -7.49 -7.52 -13.29
CA ASP A 118 -8.60 -7.43 -12.35
C ASP A 118 -9.63 -8.56 -12.53
N LEU A 119 -10.56 -8.64 -11.57
CA LEU A 119 -11.58 -9.68 -11.53
C LEU A 119 -12.48 -9.72 -12.77
N LEU A 120 -12.83 -8.56 -13.34
CA LEU A 120 -13.72 -8.48 -14.51
C LEU A 120 -13.00 -9.02 -15.74
N ARG A 121 -11.76 -8.58 -15.96
CA ARG A 121 -10.93 -9.09 -17.06
C ARG A 121 -10.59 -10.57 -16.91
N TRP A 122 -10.29 -11.03 -15.69
CA TRP A 122 -10.09 -12.45 -15.41
C TRP A 122 -11.35 -13.28 -15.74
N SER A 123 -12.53 -12.79 -15.36
CA SER A 123 -13.79 -13.47 -15.62
C SER A 123 -14.08 -13.67 -17.11
N GLU A 124 -13.62 -12.76 -17.97
CA GLU A 124 -13.79 -12.85 -19.43
C GLU A 124 -12.92 -13.93 -20.08
N VAL A 125 -11.73 -14.18 -19.53
CA VAL A 125 -10.78 -15.15 -20.10
C VAL A 125 -10.84 -16.53 -19.44
N GLU A 126 -11.45 -16.62 -18.26
CA GLU A 126 -11.58 -17.87 -17.52
C GLU A 126 -12.66 -18.77 -18.14
N ASN A 127 -12.28 -19.99 -18.56
CA ASN A 127 -13.19 -20.91 -19.24
C ASN A 127 -13.55 -22.15 -18.39
N ARG A 128 -13.08 -22.23 -17.14
CA ARG A 128 -13.33 -23.41 -16.28
C ARG A 128 -14.79 -23.55 -15.83
N VAL A 129 -15.57 -22.47 -15.80
CA VAL A 129 -16.97 -22.48 -15.33
C VAL A 129 -17.80 -21.49 -16.14
N ASP A 130 -18.82 -21.99 -16.85
CA ASP A 130 -19.88 -21.17 -17.44
C ASP A 130 -20.98 -20.96 -16.40
N ILE A 131 -21.16 -19.70 -15.98
CA ILE A 131 -22.21 -19.30 -15.02
C ILE A 131 -23.37 -18.60 -15.75
N GLU A 132 -23.28 -18.43 -17.08
CA GLU A 132 -24.23 -17.66 -17.89
C GLU A 132 -25.69 -18.14 -17.75
N ASP A 133 -25.92 -19.44 -17.54
CA ASP A 133 -27.28 -20.02 -17.51
C ASP A 133 -27.90 -20.19 -16.10
N LYS A 134 -27.21 -19.82 -15.00
CA LYS A 134 -27.66 -20.15 -13.62
C LYS A 134 -27.91 -18.95 -12.70
N ILE A 135 -27.70 -17.73 -13.17
CA ILE A 135 -27.94 -16.52 -12.37
C ILE A 135 -29.24 -15.88 -12.85
N ASP A 136 -30.27 -15.95 -12.00
CA ASP A 136 -31.48 -15.14 -12.16
C ASP A 136 -31.08 -13.65 -12.07
N ASP A 137 -31.39 -12.89 -13.12
CA ASP A 137 -30.92 -11.50 -13.31
C ASP A 137 -31.37 -10.55 -12.19
N ASP A 138 -32.40 -10.93 -11.43
CA ASP A 138 -32.94 -10.13 -10.32
C ASP A 138 -32.33 -10.49 -8.95
N LYS A 139 -31.63 -11.63 -8.81
CA LYS A 139 -30.99 -12.05 -7.55
C LYS A 139 -29.74 -12.91 -7.81
N VAL A 140 -28.58 -12.27 -7.95
CA VAL A 140 -27.29 -13.00 -7.87
C VAL A 140 -27.08 -13.48 -6.43
N ILE A 141 -27.64 -14.63 -6.08
CA ILE A 141 -27.39 -15.27 -4.79
C ILE A 141 -26.01 -15.90 -4.87
N LEU A 142 -25.03 -15.33 -4.17
CA LEU A 142 -23.73 -15.95 -4.05
C LEU A 142 -23.86 -17.18 -3.14
N PRO A 143 -23.74 -18.42 -3.66
CA PRO A 143 -23.95 -19.61 -2.85
C PRO A 143 -22.93 -19.66 -1.72
N ARG A 144 -23.38 -20.06 -0.53
CA ARG A 144 -22.46 -20.28 0.58
C ARG A 144 -21.51 -21.43 0.24
N ILE A 145 -20.22 -21.24 0.45
CA ILE A 145 -19.19 -22.26 0.24
C ILE A 145 -19.24 -23.23 1.42
N SER A 146 -19.25 -24.52 1.12
CA SER A 146 -19.03 -25.56 2.14
C SER A 146 -17.57 -25.53 2.55
N VAL A 147 -17.29 -24.97 3.73
CA VAL A 147 -15.93 -24.90 4.30
C VAL A 147 -15.51 -26.24 4.92
N THR A 148 -16.47 -27.14 5.15
CA THR A 148 -16.24 -28.47 5.72
C THR A 148 -15.19 -29.24 4.93
N SER A 149 -14.08 -29.49 5.62
CA SER A 149 -12.92 -30.19 5.10
C SER A 149 -13.01 -31.67 5.48
N THR A 150 -12.67 -32.59 4.57
CA THR A 150 -12.42 -34.00 4.91
C THR A 150 -11.10 -34.19 5.67
N SER A 151 -10.23 -33.17 5.66
CA SER A 151 -8.98 -33.11 6.41
C SER A 151 -9.11 -32.28 7.70
N SER A 152 -8.43 -32.66 8.78
CA SER A 152 -8.33 -31.85 10.01
C SER A 152 -7.02 -31.04 9.95
N PRO A 153 -7.01 -29.79 9.45
CA PRO A 153 -5.78 -29.00 9.34
C PRO A 153 -5.24 -28.66 10.73
N MET A 154 -3.92 -28.68 10.88
CA MET A 154 -3.25 -28.17 12.08
C MET A 154 -3.25 -26.64 12.11
N LEU A 155 -3.06 -26.01 10.94
CA LEU A 155 -3.00 -24.56 10.75
C LEU A 155 -4.09 -24.09 9.77
N VAL A 156 -4.87 -23.10 10.19
CA VAL A 156 -5.81 -22.39 9.31
C VAL A 156 -5.30 -20.97 9.09
N ILE A 157 -5.11 -20.58 7.83
CA ILE A 157 -4.64 -19.25 7.43
C ILE A 157 -5.81 -18.47 6.84
N GLY A 158 -6.17 -17.36 7.48
CA GLY A 158 -7.15 -16.39 6.98
C GLY A 158 -6.46 -15.20 6.34
N VAL A 159 -6.62 -15.03 5.03
CA VAL A 159 -6.07 -13.92 4.25
C VAL A 159 -7.09 -12.81 4.13
N LYS A 160 -6.91 -11.70 4.85
CA LYS A 160 -7.74 -10.50 4.76
C LYS A 160 -7.52 -9.82 3.41
N THR A 161 -8.61 -9.56 2.68
CA THR A 161 -8.56 -9.02 1.32
C THR A 161 -9.78 -8.15 1.03
N ALA A 162 -9.65 -7.16 0.16
CA ALA A 162 -10.79 -6.45 -0.41
C ALA A 162 -11.34 -7.20 -1.62
N VAL A 163 -12.63 -7.53 -1.61
CA VAL A 163 -13.23 -8.36 -2.68
C VAL A 163 -13.18 -7.67 -4.04
N VAL A 164 -13.43 -6.35 -4.05
CA VAL A 164 -13.59 -5.57 -5.28
C VAL A 164 -12.29 -5.39 -6.04
N THR A 165 -11.24 -4.89 -5.37
CA THR A 165 -10.01 -4.46 -6.03
C THR A 165 -8.90 -5.51 -6.00
N ASP A 166 -8.80 -6.31 -4.94
CA ASP A 166 -7.56 -7.04 -4.63
C ASP A 166 -7.49 -8.44 -5.25
N PHE A 167 -8.26 -8.69 -6.32
CA PHE A 167 -8.16 -9.93 -7.08
C PHE A 167 -6.73 -10.27 -7.53
N PRO A 168 -5.92 -9.31 -8.04
CA PRO A 168 -4.52 -9.61 -8.41
C PRO A 168 -3.68 -10.15 -7.26
N ARG A 169 -3.91 -9.67 -6.02
CA ARG A 169 -3.23 -10.15 -4.82
C ARG A 169 -3.63 -11.57 -4.47
N ARG A 170 -4.94 -11.85 -4.49
CA ARG A 170 -5.46 -13.20 -4.30
C ARG A 170 -4.86 -14.17 -5.31
N GLN A 171 -4.80 -13.77 -6.58
CA GLN A 171 -4.21 -14.60 -7.63
C GLN A 171 -2.70 -14.83 -7.41
N ALA A 172 -1.93 -13.79 -7.05
CA ALA A 172 -0.52 -13.95 -6.74
C ALA A 172 -0.28 -14.92 -5.56
N ILE A 173 -1.11 -14.87 -4.53
CA ILE A 173 -1.05 -15.80 -3.38
C ILE A 173 -1.38 -17.23 -3.81
N ARG A 174 -2.47 -17.43 -4.58
CA ARG A 174 -2.87 -18.74 -5.13
C ARG A 174 -1.81 -19.37 -6.03
N ASP A 175 -1.13 -18.55 -6.82
CA ASP A 175 -0.09 -19.01 -7.74
C ASP A 175 1.24 -19.30 -7.03
N THR A 176 1.38 -18.90 -5.77
CA THR A 176 2.63 -19.00 -5.01
C THR A 176 2.46 -19.81 -3.72
N TRP A 177 2.56 -19.19 -2.55
CA TRP A 177 2.65 -19.87 -1.27
C TRP A 177 1.34 -20.53 -0.81
N ALA A 178 0.21 -20.20 -1.43
CA ALA A 178 -1.08 -20.87 -1.19
C ALA A 178 -1.48 -21.85 -2.31
N ASN A 179 -0.56 -22.22 -3.20
CA ASN A 179 -0.86 -23.14 -4.29
C ASN A 179 -1.27 -24.53 -3.75
N PRO A 180 -2.49 -25.02 -4.05
CA PRO A 180 -2.98 -26.30 -3.53
C PRO A 180 -2.11 -27.50 -3.86
N ALA A 181 -1.31 -27.44 -4.93
CA ALA A 181 -0.42 -28.54 -5.33
C ALA A 181 0.83 -28.67 -4.45
N THR A 182 1.24 -27.59 -3.78
CA THR A 182 2.46 -27.54 -2.96
C THR A 182 2.17 -27.23 -1.49
N LEU A 183 0.95 -26.80 -1.16
CA LEU A 183 0.53 -26.49 0.19
C LEU A 183 0.58 -27.76 1.08
N PRO A 184 1.14 -27.70 2.29
CA PRO A 184 1.12 -28.85 3.20
C PRO A 184 -0.31 -29.31 3.51
N HIS A 185 -0.53 -30.63 3.55
CA HIS A 185 -1.87 -31.22 3.72
C HIS A 185 -2.59 -30.85 5.03
N ASP A 186 -1.82 -30.46 6.06
CA ASP A 186 -2.30 -30.03 7.37
C ASP A 186 -2.48 -28.51 7.46
N VAL A 187 -2.55 -27.82 6.32
CA VAL A 187 -2.80 -26.38 6.20
C VAL A 187 -4.05 -26.12 5.37
N LYS A 188 -4.88 -25.18 5.83
CA LYS A 188 -6.01 -24.65 5.06
C LYS A 188 -5.85 -23.14 4.89
N VAL A 189 -5.87 -22.65 3.65
CA VAL A 189 -5.88 -21.21 3.35
C VAL A 189 -7.28 -20.79 2.90
N LEU A 190 -7.78 -19.67 3.42
CA LEU A 190 -9.07 -19.08 3.09
C LEU A 190 -8.93 -17.57 2.94
N PHE A 191 -9.54 -16.99 1.91
CA PHE A 191 -9.61 -15.54 1.72
C PHE A 191 -10.85 -14.96 2.41
N LEU A 192 -10.66 -13.87 3.15
CA LEU A 192 -11.66 -13.23 4.00
C LEU A 192 -12.16 -11.94 3.35
N GLY A 193 -13.20 -12.08 2.53
CA GLY A 193 -13.76 -10.98 1.73
C GLY A 193 -14.80 -10.13 2.47
N CYS A 194 -15.69 -10.74 3.26
CA CYS A 194 -17.00 -10.15 3.62
C CYS A 194 -17.86 -9.85 2.37
N GLU A 195 -19.09 -9.38 2.58
CA GLU A 195 -19.95 -8.87 1.51
C GLU A 195 -19.36 -7.57 0.93
N PRO A 196 -19.10 -7.48 -0.39
CA PRO A 196 -18.54 -6.29 -1.00
C PRO A 196 -19.50 -5.09 -0.89
N ASN A 197 -18.96 -3.89 -0.69
CA ASN A 197 -19.76 -2.69 -0.75
C ASN A 197 -20.15 -2.36 -2.21
N MET A 198 -21.39 -2.67 -2.59
CA MET A 198 -21.89 -2.47 -3.95
C MET A 198 -22.16 -0.99 -4.31
N THR A 199 -22.10 -0.05 -3.36
CA THR A 199 -22.30 1.38 -3.66
C THR A 199 -21.18 1.99 -4.50
N VAL A 200 -20.03 1.30 -4.62
CA VAL A 200 -18.89 1.75 -5.45
C VAL A 200 -19.20 1.70 -6.95
N PHE A 201 -20.19 0.92 -7.35
CA PHE A 201 -20.64 0.83 -8.74
C PHE A 201 -21.79 1.81 -8.98
N GLN A 202 -21.66 2.65 -10.01
CA GLN A 202 -22.58 3.75 -10.31
C GLN A 202 -23.86 3.29 -11.01
N ASN A 203 -23.82 2.20 -11.77
CA ASN A 203 -24.94 1.68 -12.54
C ASN A 203 -25.16 0.18 -12.31
N GLU A 204 -26.38 -0.29 -12.59
CA GLU A 204 -26.79 -1.70 -12.39
C GLU A 204 -26.10 -2.68 -13.35
N HIS A 205 -25.68 -2.22 -14.53
CA HIS A 205 -24.95 -3.06 -15.48
C HIS A 205 -23.61 -3.51 -14.90
N ASP A 206 -22.83 -2.58 -14.38
CA ASP A 206 -21.51 -2.84 -13.79
C ASP A 206 -21.61 -3.63 -12.49
N ARG A 207 -22.64 -3.36 -11.67
CA ARG A 207 -22.96 -4.17 -10.49
C ARG A 207 -23.17 -5.64 -10.87
N ARG A 208 -23.99 -5.92 -11.88
CA ARG A 208 -24.26 -7.28 -12.34
C ARG A 208 -23.02 -7.94 -12.94
N ARG A 209 -22.26 -7.22 -13.77
CA ARG A 209 -20.99 -7.72 -14.34
C ARG A 209 -20.03 -8.16 -13.24
N PHE A 210 -19.87 -7.33 -12.20
CA PHE A 210 -19.04 -7.65 -11.05
C PHE A 210 -19.57 -8.85 -10.24
N LEU A 211 -20.86 -8.89 -9.91
CA LEU A 211 -21.44 -9.99 -9.14
C LEU A 211 -21.30 -11.34 -9.86
N ARG A 212 -21.43 -11.37 -11.20
CA ARG A 212 -21.17 -12.56 -12.01
C ARG A 212 -19.69 -12.97 -11.95
N ALA A 213 -18.77 -12.03 -12.09
CA ALA A 213 -17.34 -12.29 -11.98
C ALA A 213 -16.95 -12.81 -10.59
N LEU A 214 -17.51 -12.24 -9.52
CA LEU A 214 -17.32 -12.70 -8.15
C LEU A 214 -17.88 -14.10 -7.94
N ALA A 215 -19.10 -14.40 -8.43
CA ALA A 215 -19.66 -15.74 -8.37
C ALA A 215 -18.75 -16.76 -9.09
N LYS A 216 -18.14 -16.36 -10.21
CA LYS A 216 -17.18 -17.16 -10.97
C LYS A 216 -15.90 -17.43 -10.19
N GLU A 217 -15.31 -16.42 -9.55
CA GLU A 217 -14.16 -16.60 -8.67
C GLU A 217 -14.46 -17.61 -7.54
N ARG A 218 -15.58 -17.42 -6.84
CA ARG A 218 -15.99 -18.29 -5.73
C ARG A 218 -16.22 -19.73 -6.19
N ALA A 219 -16.81 -19.92 -7.37
CA ALA A 219 -17.07 -21.25 -7.94
C ALA A 219 -15.78 -21.97 -8.36
N VAL A 220 -14.84 -21.26 -8.98
CA VAL A 220 -13.57 -21.80 -9.47
C VAL A 220 -12.65 -22.18 -8.30
N TYR A 221 -12.46 -21.28 -7.34
CA TYR A 221 -11.43 -21.45 -6.30
C TYR A 221 -11.95 -22.01 -4.99
N LYS A 222 -13.23 -21.77 -4.65
CA LYS A 222 -13.88 -22.29 -3.42
C LYS A 222 -13.12 -21.96 -2.13
N ASP A 223 -12.40 -20.84 -2.12
CA ASP A 223 -11.54 -20.39 -1.03
C ASP A 223 -11.89 -18.99 -0.51
N LEU A 224 -12.77 -18.26 -1.20
CA LEU A 224 -13.17 -16.89 -0.87
C LEU A 224 -14.49 -16.83 -0.09
N LEU A 225 -14.38 -16.51 1.20
CA LEU A 225 -15.49 -16.31 2.11
C LEU A 225 -16.06 -14.90 1.97
N THR A 226 -17.36 -14.78 1.72
CA THR A 226 -18.09 -13.51 1.70
C THR A 226 -19.27 -13.60 2.68
N GLU A 227 -20.39 -14.19 2.24
CA GLU A 227 -21.64 -14.33 2.97
C GLU A 227 -21.50 -15.16 4.27
N GLU A 228 -20.48 -16.01 4.35
CA GLU A 228 -20.20 -16.84 5.53
C GLU A 228 -19.71 -16.03 6.73
N LEU A 229 -19.15 -14.84 6.50
CA LEU A 229 -18.60 -14.00 7.56
C LEU A 229 -19.61 -13.01 8.14
N GLU A 230 -20.79 -12.86 7.52
CA GLU A 230 -21.90 -12.01 7.99
C GLU A 230 -21.46 -10.57 8.33
N CYS A 231 -20.61 -10.02 7.47
CA CYS A 231 -20.03 -8.69 7.57
C CYS A 231 -20.04 -8.01 6.20
N THR A 232 -20.02 -6.68 6.21
CA THR A 232 -19.82 -5.86 5.01
C THR A 232 -18.38 -5.36 4.98
N ASP A 233 -17.75 -5.45 3.83
CA ASP A 233 -16.35 -5.09 3.63
C ASP A 233 -16.14 -3.58 3.79
N SER A 234 -15.36 -3.21 4.81
CA SER A 234 -14.86 -1.86 5.02
C SER A 234 -13.72 -1.91 6.03
N TYR A 235 -12.83 -0.91 5.99
CA TYR A 235 -11.73 -0.81 6.94
C TYR A 235 -12.22 -0.80 8.40
N ARG A 236 -13.30 -0.05 8.69
CA ARG A 236 -13.87 0.02 10.05
C ARG A 236 -14.52 -1.30 10.51
N ASN A 237 -14.84 -2.20 9.59
CA ASN A 237 -15.38 -3.51 9.89
C ASN A 237 -14.31 -4.62 9.96
N LEU A 238 -13.01 -4.31 9.84
CA LEU A 238 -11.95 -5.33 9.89
C LEU A 238 -11.97 -6.15 11.17
N SER A 239 -12.20 -5.52 12.34
CA SER A 239 -12.32 -6.29 13.59
C SER A 239 -13.53 -7.24 13.58
N LYS A 240 -14.63 -6.88 12.89
CA LYS A 240 -15.79 -7.76 12.72
C LYS A 240 -15.43 -8.91 11.77
N LYS A 241 -14.80 -8.62 10.62
CA LYS A 241 -14.30 -9.62 9.66
C LYS A 241 -13.44 -10.69 10.36
N VAL A 242 -12.46 -10.27 11.16
CA VAL A 242 -11.59 -11.20 11.91
C VAL A 242 -12.35 -11.98 12.98
N LYS A 243 -13.18 -11.32 13.78
CA LYS A 243 -13.97 -11.99 14.82
C LYS A 243 -14.94 -13.01 14.23
N SER A 244 -15.56 -12.70 13.09
CA SER A 244 -16.43 -13.61 12.33
C SER A 244 -15.66 -14.82 11.81
N PHE A 245 -14.47 -14.59 11.24
CA PHE A 245 -13.64 -15.69 10.79
C PHE A 245 -13.17 -16.59 11.92
N MET A 246 -12.74 -16.03 13.06
CA MET A 246 -12.39 -16.81 14.25
C MET A 246 -13.58 -17.64 14.77
N HIS A 247 -14.80 -17.08 14.72
CA HIS A 247 -16.03 -17.79 15.08
C HIS A 247 -16.28 -18.98 14.14
N LEU A 248 -16.22 -18.75 12.82
CA LEU A 248 -16.38 -19.79 11.81
C LEU A 248 -15.28 -20.86 11.92
N ALA A 249 -14.02 -20.46 12.03
CA ALA A 249 -12.89 -21.38 12.11
C ALA A 249 -12.94 -22.27 13.37
N ALA A 250 -13.40 -21.73 14.51
CA ALA A 250 -13.59 -22.52 15.72
C ALA A 250 -14.68 -23.61 15.58
N ALA A 251 -15.67 -23.40 14.71
CA ALA A 251 -16.73 -24.36 14.44
C ALA A 251 -16.34 -25.37 13.35
N GLU A 252 -15.75 -24.90 12.25
CA GLU A 252 -15.44 -25.71 11.07
C GLU A 252 -14.13 -26.51 11.21
N PHE A 253 -13.19 -26.03 12.03
CA PHE A 253 -11.88 -26.66 12.25
C PHE A 253 -11.63 -26.91 13.76
N PRO A 254 -12.44 -27.75 14.42
CA PRO A 254 -12.36 -27.95 15.87
C PRO A 254 -11.01 -28.54 16.31
N ASP A 255 -10.35 -29.31 15.45
CA ASP A 255 -9.07 -29.98 15.72
C ASP A 255 -7.85 -29.12 15.40
N ALA A 256 -8.04 -27.95 14.77
CA ALA A 256 -6.92 -27.06 14.48
C ALA A 256 -6.20 -26.65 15.78
N LYS A 257 -4.89 -26.44 15.67
CA LYS A 257 -4.05 -25.98 16.77
C LYS A 257 -3.78 -24.48 16.68
N PHE A 258 -3.67 -23.97 15.46
CA PHE A 258 -3.28 -22.59 15.19
C PHE A 258 -4.17 -21.95 14.14
N LEU A 259 -4.35 -20.63 14.28
CA LEU A 259 -4.93 -19.77 13.27
C LEU A 259 -3.94 -18.65 12.98
N MET A 260 -3.58 -18.49 11.70
CA MET A 260 -2.79 -17.36 11.22
C MET A 260 -3.74 -16.37 10.55
N LEU A 261 -3.58 -15.09 10.86
CA LEU A 261 -4.20 -13.99 10.13
C LEU A 261 -3.12 -13.26 9.37
N VAL A 262 -3.36 -13.03 8.08
CA VAL A 262 -2.48 -12.26 7.22
C VAL A 262 -3.28 -11.28 6.37
N ASP A 263 -2.66 -10.18 5.96
CA ASP A 263 -3.15 -9.35 4.86
C ASP A 263 -2.79 -10.01 3.51
N ASP A 264 -3.45 -9.59 2.42
CA ASP A 264 -3.19 -10.10 1.07
C ASP A 264 -1.96 -9.46 0.39
N ASP A 265 -1.22 -8.63 1.13
CA ASP A 265 0.07 -8.06 0.74
C ASP A 265 1.24 -8.74 1.44
N VAL A 266 1.10 -10.03 1.75
CA VAL A 266 2.08 -10.82 2.52
C VAL A 266 2.56 -12.06 1.76
N TYR A 267 3.86 -12.34 1.86
CA TYR A 267 4.45 -13.63 1.51
C TYR A 267 4.73 -14.45 2.77
N VAL A 268 4.44 -15.75 2.75
CA VAL A 268 4.68 -16.68 3.87
C VAL A 268 5.43 -17.93 3.39
N LYS A 269 6.53 -18.30 4.05
CA LYS A 269 7.17 -19.62 3.91
C LYS A 269 6.36 -20.67 4.70
N VAL A 270 5.22 -21.09 4.14
CA VAL A 270 4.22 -21.92 4.86
C VAL A 270 4.80 -23.25 5.34
N ASP A 271 5.65 -23.88 4.53
CA ASP A 271 6.38 -25.11 4.86
C ASP A 271 7.22 -24.96 6.14
N GLN A 272 8.09 -23.94 6.18
CA GLN A 272 8.93 -23.66 7.35
C GLN A 272 8.10 -23.26 8.56
N LEU A 273 7.06 -22.45 8.36
CA LEU A 273 6.16 -22.04 9.45
C LEU A 273 5.49 -23.25 10.11
N VAL A 274 4.96 -24.16 9.31
CA VAL A 274 4.28 -25.36 9.79
C VAL A 274 5.25 -26.27 10.54
N GLU A 275 6.47 -26.45 10.05
CA GLU A 275 7.50 -27.20 10.77
C GLU A 275 7.79 -26.60 12.14
N HIS A 276 7.99 -25.29 12.22
CA HIS A 276 8.19 -24.60 13.50
C HIS A 276 7.00 -24.79 14.46
N LEU A 277 5.76 -24.67 13.96
CA LEU A 277 4.55 -24.86 14.76
C LEU A 277 4.38 -26.29 15.29
N ARG A 278 4.89 -27.32 14.58
CA ARG A 278 4.85 -28.71 15.06
C ARG A 278 5.71 -28.93 16.30
N PHE A 279 6.79 -28.17 16.45
CA PHE A 279 7.67 -28.21 17.63
C PHE A 279 7.26 -27.25 18.76
N ALA A 280 6.20 -26.46 18.55
CA ALA A 280 5.69 -25.55 19.57
C ALA A 280 5.02 -26.33 20.71
N ASN A 281 5.68 -26.39 21.87
CA ASN A 281 5.24 -27.19 23.02
C ASN A 281 4.56 -26.38 24.13
N VAL A 282 4.44 -25.06 23.96
CA VAL A 282 3.84 -24.17 24.97
C VAL A 282 2.59 -23.54 24.35
N LEU A 283 1.41 -23.83 24.90
CA LEU A 283 0.15 -23.18 24.57
C LEU A 283 -0.43 -22.55 25.84
N PRO A 284 -1.20 -21.45 25.77
CA PRO A 284 -1.61 -20.72 24.55
C PRO A 284 -0.51 -19.82 23.96
N LEU A 285 -0.59 -19.53 22.66
CA LEU A 285 0.36 -18.68 21.93
C LEU A 285 -0.33 -17.52 21.21
N TYR A 286 0.39 -16.40 21.12
CA TYR A 286 0.07 -15.27 20.25
C TYR A 286 1.38 -14.59 19.85
N PHE A 287 1.77 -14.69 18.57
CA PHE A 287 3.04 -14.15 18.11
C PHE A 287 2.99 -13.64 16.66
N GLY A 288 3.95 -12.80 16.29
CA GLY A 288 4.07 -12.20 14.96
C GLY A 288 5.00 -10.98 15.02
N GLU A 289 4.80 -10.00 14.15
CA GLU A 289 5.50 -8.73 14.30
C GLU A 289 4.87 -7.89 15.42
N VAL A 290 5.60 -7.59 16.51
CA VAL A 290 5.08 -6.79 17.64
C VAL A 290 5.92 -5.53 17.79
N TRP A 291 5.42 -4.40 17.30
CA TRP A 291 6.18 -3.14 17.25
C TRP A 291 6.61 -2.64 18.63
N ALA A 292 5.76 -2.83 19.64
CA ALA A 292 6.06 -2.43 21.01
C ALA A 292 7.32 -3.12 21.57
N GLU A 293 7.59 -4.35 21.13
CA GLU A 293 8.75 -5.13 21.53
C GLU A 293 9.93 -4.87 20.59
N LYS A 294 9.71 -4.93 19.27
CA LYS A 294 10.71 -4.68 18.22
C LYS A 294 11.43 -3.34 18.41
N PHE A 295 10.68 -2.28 18.71
CA PHE A 295 11.22 -0.93 18.89
C PHE A 295 11.40 -0.54 20.35
N ALA A 296 11.16 -1.47 21.29
CA ALA A 296 11.18 -1.23 22.73
C ALA A 296 10.37 0.02 23.16
N SER A 297 9.31 0.34 22.41
CA SER A 297 8.56 1.60 22.52
C SER A 297 7.07 1.34 22.34
N LYS A 298 6.27 1.67 23.36
CA LYS A 298 4.82 1.51 23.28
C LYS A 298 4.22 2.60 22.41
N GLN A 299 3.37 2.20 21.48
CA GLN A 299 2.60 3.12 20.66
C GLN A 299 1.50 3.79 21.48
N GLU A 300 1.22 5.05 21.17
CA GLU A 300 0.10 5.80 21.74
C GLU A 300 -1.11 5.73 20.80
N PRO A 301 -2.34 5.68 21.34
CA PRO A 301 -3.56 5.78 20.53
C PRO A 301 -3.60 7.10 19.76
N ILE A 302 -3.88 7.05 18.46
CA ILE A 302 -4.08 8.26 17.66
C ILE A 302 -5.47 8.83 17.97
N ARG A 303 -5.50 10.03 18.58
CA ARG A 303 -6.76 10.68 19.01
C ARG A 303 -7.37 11.61 17.96
N ASP A 304 -6.66 11.86 16.86
CA ASP A 304 -7.14 12.66 15.73
C ASP A 304 -8.32 11.97 15.02
N PRO A 305 -9.53 12.56 14.98
CA PRO A 305 -10.71 11.99 14.32
C PRO A 305 -10.55 11.77 12.80
N ASP A 306 -9.70 12.57 12.16
CA ASP A 306 -9.48 12.50 10.71
C ASP A 306 -8.50 11.37 10.32
N SER A 307 -7.85 10.76 11.31
CA SER A 307 -6.97 9.63 11.08
C SER A 307 -7.75 8.34 10.78
N PRO A 308 -7.35 7.55 9.77
CA PRO A 308 -7.88 6.20 9.60
C PRO A 308 -7.59 5.32 10.83
N TYR A 309 -6.54 5.64 11.58
CA TYR A 309 -6.14 4.95 12.81
C TYR A 309 -6.72 5.59 14.09
N HIS A 310 -7.72 6.48 13.96
CA HIS A 310 -8.38 7.12 15.09
C HIS A 310 -8.89 6.08 16.10
N LEU A 311 -8.49 6.23 17.37
CA LEU A 311 -9.00 5.46 18.50
C LEU A 311 -9.47 6.46 19.58
N PRO A 312 -10.78 6.63 19.79
CA PRO A 312 -11.28 7.64 20.72
C PRO A 312 -11.03 7.25 22.18
N GLU A 313 -10.85 8.26 23.04
CA GLU A 313 -10.53 8.07 24.46
C GLU A 313 -11.65 7.35 25.23
N ASN A 314 -12.91 7.57 24.84
CA ASN A 314 -14.05 6.89 25.45
C ASN A 314 -14.10 5.37 25.17
N GLN A 315 -13.48 4.89 24.09
CA GLN A 315 -13.35 3.46 23.80
C GLN A 315 -12.08 2.87 24.41
N TYR A 316 -11.00 3.65 24.46
CA TYR A 316 -9.70 3.22 24.99
C TYR A 316 -9.07 4.35 25.83
N PRO A 317 -9.29 4.39 27.15
CA PRO A 317 -8.85 5.50 28.00
C PRO A 317 -7.36 5.42 28.40
N MET A 318 -6.67 4.31 28.11
CA MET A 318 -5.25 4.17 28.44
C MET A 318 -4.38 5.05 27.54
N ARG A 319 -3.28 5.56 28.09
CA ARG A 319 -2.31 6.43 27.37
C ARG A 319 -1.48 5.68 26.33
N SER A 320 -1.23 4.39 26.55
CA SER A 320 -0.42 3.57 25.65
C SER A 320 -1.20 2.33 25.25
N LEU A 321 -1.02 1.90 24.02
CA LEU A 321 -1.54 0.63 23.51
C LEU A 321 -0.87 -0.53 24.25
N LEU A 322 -1.63 -1.60 24.48
CA LEU A 322 -1.08 -2.88 24.89
C LEU A 322 -0.25 -3.46 23.73
N PRO A 323 0.80 -4.25 23.97
CA PRO A 323 1.47 -4.97 22.89
C PRO A 323 0.47 -5.85 22.12
N TYR A 324 0.50 -5.76 20.80
CA TYR A 324 -0.34 -6.53 19.88
C TYR A 324 0.50 -6.96 18.67
N GLY A 325 0.14 -8.10 18.07
CA GLY A 325 0.65 -8.55 16.78
C GLY A 325 0.12 -7.65 15.67
N SER A 326 1.04 -7.06 14.91
CA SER A 326 0.80 -6.11 13.83
C SER A 326 -0.16 -6.70 12.80
N GLY A 327 -1.09 -5.87 12.32
CA GLY A 327 -2.15 -6.27 11.38
C GLY A 327 -1.72 -7.19 10.23
N PRO A 328 -0.59 -6.96 9.53
CA PRO A 328 -0.26 -7.74 8.35
C PRO A 328 -0.05 -9.23 8.58
N HIS A 329 0.43 -9.65 9.76
CA HIS A 329 0.66 -11.06 10.05
C HIS A 329 0.81 -11.37 11.53
N TYR A 330 -0.01 -12.30 12.02
CA TYR A 330 0.18 -12.87 13.34
C TYR A 330 -0.50 -14.24 13.46
N ILE A 331 -0.10 -15.01 14.47
CA ILE A 331 -0.59 -16.36 14.75
C ILE A 331 -1.13 -16.41 16.17
N VAL A 332 -2.26 -17.09 16.33
CA VAL A 332 -2.93 -17.31 17.61
C VAL A 332 -3.18 -18.81 17.78
N SER A 333 -2.96 -19.35 18.98
CA SER A 333 -3.41 -20.70 19.28
C SER A 333 -4.94 -20.78 19.31
N MET A 334 -5.49 -21.95 18.98
CA MET A 334 -6.94 -22.12 18.93
C MET A 334 -7.64 -21.92 20.28
N ASP A 335 -6.93 -21.94 21.42
CA ASP A 335 -7.48 -21.52 22.72
C ASP A 335 -7.95 -20.07 22.71
N GLY A 336 -7.12 -19.16 22.17
CA GLY A 336 -7.44 -17.74 22.02
C GLY A 336 -8.57 -17.53 21.01
N VAL A 337 -8.52 -18.24 19.88
CA VAL A 337 -9.57 -18.20 18.85
C VAL A 337 -10.91 -18.66 19.42
N ARG A 338 -10.96 -19.79 20.13
CA ARG A 338 -12.18 -20.32 20.75
C ARG A 338 -12.74 -19.38 21.81
N PHE A 339 -11.89 -18.70 22.59
CA PHE A 339 -12.36 -17.68 23.51
C PHE A 339 -13.02 -16.50 22.80
N ILE A 340 -12.40 -15.99 21.73
CA ILE A 340 -12.98 -14.90 20.94
C ILE A 340 -14.30 -15.35 20.31
N ALA A 341 -14.33 -16.55 19.72
CA ALA A 341 -15.52 -17.16 19.14
C ALA A 341 -16.67 -17.32 20.16
N LYS A 342 -16.37 -17.81 21.37
CA LYS A 342 -17.35 -17.99 22.45
C LYS A 342 -17.91 -16.66 22.96
N ASN A 343 -17.12 -15.59 22.89
CA ASN A 343 -17.50 -14.25 23.33
C ASN A 343 -17.84 -13.32 22.16
N TYR A 344 -18.15 -13.88 20.99
CA TYR A 344 -18.34 -13.13 19.74
C TYR A 344 -19.27 -11.92 19.90
N TRP A 345 -20.43 -12.09 20.54
CA TRP A 345 -21.41 -11.00 20.73
C TRP A 345 -21.05 -9.98 21.81
N ASN A 346 -20.13 -10.32 22.72
CA ASN A 346 -19.76 -9.48 23.87
C ASN A 346 -18.49 -8.65 23.61
N LEU A 347 -17.58 -9.14 22.76
CA LEU A 347 -16.33 -8.46 22.47
C LEU A 347 -16.55 -7.27 21.52
N ARG A 348 -16.26 -6.07 22.02
CA ARG A 348 -16.33 -4.81 21.27
C ARG A 348 -15.02 -4.55 20.53
N SER A 349 -15.13 -4.00 19.33
CA SER A 349 -14.00 -3.51 18.54
C SER A 349 -13.48 -2.18 19.08
N MET A 350 -12.18 -1.95 18.93
CA MET A 350 -11.46 -0.70 19.19
C MET A 350 -11.50 0.18 17.93
N ASN A 351 -12.66 0.74 17.62
CA ASN A 351 -12.92 1.59 16.45
C ASN A 351 -12.51 1.02 15.08
N GLY A 352 -12.65 -0.30 14.91
CA GLY A 352 -12.28 -1.01 13.69
C GLY A 352 -10.80 -1.39 13.59
N LEU A 353 -9.95 -0.97 14.53
CA LEU A 353 -8.54 -1.36 14.60
C LEU A 353 -8.45 -2.83 15.02
N GLU A 354 -8.36 -3.70 14.04
CA GLU A 354 -8.44 -5.15 14.21
C GLU A 354 -7.31 -5.71 15.06
N ASP A 355 -6.06 -5.35 14.75
CA ASP A 355 -4.87 -5.77 15.49
C ASP A 355 -4.89 -5.33 16.96
N VAL A 356 -5.24 -4.08 17.23
CA VAL A 356 -5.44 -3.54 18.58
C VAL A 356 -6.57 -4.26 19.30
N SER A 357 -7.68 -4.54 18.60
CA SER A 357 -8.83 -5.26 19.17
C SER A 357 -8.47 -6.69 19.55
N SER A 358 -7.85 -7.44 18.63
CA SER A 358 -7.41 -8.82 18.81
C SER A 358 -6.41 -8.94 19.96
N GLY A 359 -5.40 -8.05 20.01
CA GLY A 359 -4.46 -7.99 21.13
C GLY A 359 -5.13 -7.70 22.47
N PHE A 360 -6.11 -6.78 22.50
CA PHE A 360 -6.87 -6.50 23.71
C PHE A 360 -7.71 -7.70 24.16
N TRP A 361 -8.42 -8.38 23.25
CA TRP A 361 -9.25 -9.53 23.59
C TRP A 361 -8.41 -10.70 24.11
N LEU A 362 -7.28 -11.01 23.48
CA LEU A 362 -6.36 -12.07 23.92
C LEU A 362 -5.73 -11.75 25.28
N ARG A 363 -5.50 -10.47 25.57
CA ARG A 363 -5.00 -10.04 26.89
C ARG A 363 -5.96 -10.38 28.02
N LEU A 364 -7.28 -10.45 27.77
CA LEU A 364 -8.28 -10.88 28.77
C LEU A 364 -8.04 -12.32 29.24
N MET A 365 -7.46 -13.17 28.39
CA MET A 365 -7.01 -14.53 28.73
C MET A 365 -5.58 -14.59 29.28
N ARG A 366 -4.93 -13.44 29.48
CA ARG A 366 -3.50 -13.32 29.84
C ARG A 366 -2.55 -13.88 28.77
N ILE A 367 -3.02 -14.07 27.54
CA ILE A 367 -2.17 -14.38 26.39
C ILE A 367 -1.51 -13.06 25.97
N GLN A 368 -0.19 -13.04 25.91
CA GLN A 368 0.59 -11.85 25.55
C GLN A 368 1.13 -12.03 24.13
N ALA A 369 1.10 -10.95 23.34
CA ALA A 369 1.76 -10.91 22.04
C ALA A 369 3.27 -11.09 22.24
N GLN A 370 3.90 -11.90 21.41
CA GLN A 370 5.35 -12.12 21.40
C GLN A 370 5.90 -11.76 20.02
N HIS A 371 6.96 -10.96 19.97
CA HIS A 371 7.64 -10.67 18.72
C HIS A 371 8.41 -11.89 18.22
N ALA A 372 8.17 -12.25 16.95
CA ALA A 372 9.02 -13.14 16.18
C ALA A 372 9.85 -12.30 15.19
N ALA A 373 11.18 -12.45 15.21
CA ALA A 373 12.09 -11.67 14.37
C ALA A 373 11.93 -12.00 12.87
N GLU A 374 11.49 -13.22 12.58
CA GLU A 374 11.23 -13.75 11.25
C GLU A 374 9.95 -13.16 10.61
N PHE A 375 9.24 -12.29 11.33
CA PHE A 375 8.04 -11.60 10.90
C PHE A 375 8.35 -10.12 10.75
N SER A 376 8.31 -9.63 9.52
CA SER A 376 8.70 -8.26 9.21
C SER A 376 7.83 -7.66 8.09
N SER A 377 7.91 -6.35 7.91
CA SER A 377 7.16 -5.62 6.91
C SER A 377 8.02 -4.53 6.30
N ILE A 378 7.80 -4.20 5.01
CA ILE A 378 8.56 -3.12 4.37
C ILE A 378 8.40 -1.84 5.19
N ARG A 379 7.20 -1.51 5.69
CA ARG A 379 6.99 -0.32 6.53
C ARG A 379 7.71 -0.34 7.87
N SER A 380 8.16 -1.49 8.35
CA SER A 380 8.79 -1.64 9.67
C SER A 380 10.30 -1.56 9.58
N SER A 381 10.92 -2.29 8.64
CA SER A 381 12.38 -2.36 8.49
C SER A 381 12.90 -1.64 7.24
N MET A 382 12.07 -1.52 6.19
CA MET A 382 12.46 -1.09 4.84
C MET A 382 13.58 -1.93 4.22
N THR A 383 13.96 -3.01 4.89
CA THR A 383 14.97 -3.98 4.50
C THR A 383 14.31 -5.34 4.40
N CYS A 384 14.78 -6.13 3.45
CA CYS A 384 14.44 -7.53 3.34
C CYS A 384 15.62 -8.33 3.94
N GLU A 385 15.30 -9.29 4.79
CA GLU A 385 16.25 -10.23 5.41
C GLU A 385 15.95 -11.66 4.95
N ASP A 386 16.98 -12.46 4.68
CA ASP A 386 16.81 -13.74 3.99
C ASP A 386 16.18 -14.85 4.86
N ASP A 387 16.26 -14.70 6.18
CA ASP A 387 15.75 -15.59 7.21
C ASP A 387 14.27 -15.34 7.56
N LEU A 388 13.62 -14.33 6.97
CA LEU A 388 12.21 -14.05 7.21
C LEU A 388 11.31 -15.23 6.82
N VAL A 389 10.33 -15.53 7.67
CA VAL A 389 9.26 -16.51 7.42
C VAL A 389 8.02 -15.81 6.87
N SER A 390 7.74 -14.58 7.31
CA SER A 390 6.63 -13.76 6.82
C SER A 390 7.08 -12.33 6.51
N PHE A 391 6.76 -11.85 5.31
CA PHE A 391 7.13 -10.51 4.86
C PHE A 391 5.93 -9.79 4.24
N ALA A 392 5.62 -8.61 4.75
CA ALA A 392 4.42 -7.84 4.40
C ALA A 392 4.70 -6.56 3.60
N ASP A 393 3.61 -5.92 3.18
CA ASP A 393 3.52 -4.71 2.36
C ASP A 393 3.94 -4.89 0.90
N LEU A 394 3.80 -6.12 0.39
CA LEU A 394 4.26 -6.49 -0.94
C LEU A 394 3.26 -6.10 -2.04
N SER A 395 3.73 -5.90 -3.26
CA SER A 395 2.91 -5.95 -4.47
C SER A 395 2.69 -7.41 -4.91
N PRO A 396 1.72 -7.69 -5.81
CA PRO A 396 1.62 -9.02 -6.44
C PRO A 396 2.95 -9.47 -7.07
N LEU A 397 3.65 -8.54 -7.74
CA LEU A 397 5.00 -8.76 -8.27
C LEU A 397 6.01 -9.13 -7.18
N GLY A 398 6.00 -8.45 -6.03
CA GLY A 398 6.87 -8.78 -4.89
C GLY A 398 6.64 -10.20 -4.36
N ILE A 399 5.36 -10.58 -4.17
CA ILE A 399 4.97 -11.94 -3.75
C ILE A 399 5.51 -12.99 -4.73
N ARG A 400 5.32 -12.78 -6.04
CA ARG A 400 5.81 -13.70 -7.10
C ARG A 400 7.33 -13.74 -7.15
N SER A 401 8.00 -12.60 -7.01
CA SER A 401 9.47 -12.50 -7.05
C SER A 401 10.11 -13.31 -5.91
N ILE A 402 9.59 -13.17 -4.68
CA ILE A 402 10.04 -13.95 -3.53
C ILE A 402 9.84 -15.45 -3.79
N HIS A 403 8.65 -15.85 -4.26
CA HIS A 403 8.38 -17.25 -4.56
C HIS A 403 9.36 -17.81 -5.58
N ALA A 404 9.55 -17.10 -6.69
CA ALA A 404 10.44 -17.50 -7.78
C ALA A 404 11.90 -17.58 -7.33
N ASN A 405 12.32 -16.72 -6.39
CA ASN A 405 13.63 -16.82 -5.76
C ASN A 405 13.79 -18.17 -5.06
N LEU A 406 12.86 -18.50 -4.16
CA LEU A 406 12.93 -19.75 -3.38
C LEU A 406 12.85 -21.00 -4.27
N VAL A 407 11.95 -21.02 -5.25
CA VAL A 407 11.83 -22.13 -6.22
C VAL A 407 13.11 -22.30 -7.04
N SER A 408 13.81 -21.20 -7.35
CA SER A 408 15.07 -21.20 -8.08
C SER A 408 16.31 -21.34 -7.18
N ASN A 409 16.13 -21.67 -5.90
CA ASN A 409 17.21 -21.78 -4.91
C ASN A 409 18.07 -20.50 -4.78
N ARG A 410 17.46 -19.33 -5.00
CA ARG A 410 18.03 -18.02 -4.70
C ARG A 410 17.61 -17.60 -3.29
N THR A 411 18.31 -16.62 -2.73
CA THR A 411 17.97 -16.09 -1.40
C THR A 411 16.61 -15.38 -1.45
N PHE A 412 15.90 -15.35 -0.31
CA PHE A 412 14.54 -14.80 -0.22
C PHE A 412 14.46 -13.37 -0.76
N CYS A 413 15.45 -12.55 -0.42
CA CYS A 413 15.54 -11.13 -0.77
C CYS A 413 16.30 -10.84 -2.07
N HIS A 414 16.64 -11.87 -2.85
CA HIS A 414 17.35 -11.68 -4.10
C HIS A 414 16.56 -10.75 -5.04
N GLY A 415 17.18 -9.65 -5.48
CA GLY A 415 16.53 -8.66 -6.33
C GLY A 415 15.48 -7.80 -5.62
N PHE A 416 15.48 -7.75 -4.28
CA PHE A 416 14.62 -6.85 -3.52
C PHE A 416 14.82 -5.39 -3.96
N HIS A 417 13.71 -4.73 -4.27
CA HIS A 417 13.68 -3.31 -4.59
C HIS A 417 12.44 -2.67 -3.97
N SER A 418 12.64 -1.65 -3.13
CA SER A 418 11.58 -1.04 -2.30
C SER A 418 10.45 -0.41 -3.11
N VAL A 419 10.66 -0.12 -4.39
CA VAL A 419 9.60 0.36 -5.29
C VAL A 419 8.82 -0.82 -5.90
N THR A 420 9.47 -1.70 -6.65
CA THR A 420 8.78 -2.76 -7.41
C THR A 420 8.12 -3.82 -6.53
N TRP A 421 8.69 -4.09 -5.36
CA TRP A 421 8.12 -5.07 -4.43
C TRP A 421 7.08 -4.45 -3.50
N HIS A 422 6.95 -3.13 -3.40
CA HIS A 422 6.08 -2.50 -2.41
C HIS A 422 4.68 -2.21 -2.96
N ARG A 423 3.69 -2.33 -2.07
CA ARG A 423 2.26 -2.20 -2.38
C ARG A 423 1.77 -0.84 -2.90
N HIS A 424 2.54 0.23 -2.74
CA HIS A 424 2.05 1.61 -3.00
C HIS A 424 1.93 1.96 -4.48
N LEU A 425 2.42 1.11 -5.38
CA LEU A 425 2.28 1.33 -6.81
C LEU A 425 0.90 0.90 -7.29
N ASN A 426 0.45 1.51 -8.40
CA ASN A 426 -0.77 1.24 -9.18
C ASN A 426 -0.94 -0.24 -9.64
N SER A 427 -0.30 -1.19 -8.98
CA SER A 427 -0.43 -2.65 -9.09
C SER A 427 -1.85 -3.16 -8.87
N ILE A 428 -2.72 -2.38 -8.21
CA ILE A 428 -4.14 -2.68 -8.06
C ILE A 428 -4.94 -1.59 -8.76
N PRO A 429 -5.77 -1.93 -9.77
CA PRO A 429 -6.60 -0.95 -10.45
C PRO A 429 -7.70 -0.41 -9.52
N THR A 430 -8.02 0.88 -9.69
CA THR A 430 -9.21 1.46 -9.06
C THR A 430 -10.47 0.90 -9.69
N VAL A 431 -11.60 0.96 -8.99
CA VAL A 431 -12.92 0.56 -9.55
C VAL A 431 -13.18 1.27 -10.88
N GLU A 432 -12.85 2.55 -10.98
CA GLU A 432 -12.96 3.33 -12.21
C GLU A 432 -12.15 2.72 -13.36
N LYS A 433 -10.90 2.31 -13.11
CA LYS A 433 -10.06 1.64 -14.12
C LYS A 433 -10.57 0.25 -14.49
N MET A 434 -11.08 -0.53 -13.53
CA MET A 434 -11.65 -1.85 -13.78
C MET A 434 -12.88 -1.80 -14.69
N LEU A 435 -13.69 -0.74 -14.57
CA LEU A 435 -14.92 -0.57 -15.35
C LEU A 435 -14.68 -0.02 -16.76
N GLN A 436 -13.47 0.47 -17.07
CA GLN A 436 -13.14 0.94 -18.41
C GLN A 436 -13.11 -0.22 -19.42
N PRO A 437 -13.63 -0.04 -20.66
CA PRO A 437 -13.54 -1.06 -21.70
C PRO A 437 -12.09 -1.40 -22.03
N SER A 438 -11.83 -2.69 -22.27
CA SER A 438 -10.51 -3.27 -22.61
C SER A 438 -9.88 -2.74 -23.91
N THR A 439 -10.56 -1.87 -24.66
CA THR A 439 -10.03 -1.12 -25.81
C THR A 439 -9.31 0.17 -25.44
N SER A 440 -9.30 0.57 -24.16
CA SER A 440 -8.40 1.61 -23.69
C SER A 440 -7.01 1.02 -23.46
N GLN A 441 -6.27 0.83 -24.57
CA GLN A 441 -4.81 0.92 -24.51
C GLN A 441 -4.46 2.13 -23.65
N TYR A 442 -3.42 2.05 -22.82
CA TYR A 442 -2.81 3.22 -22.21
C TYR A 442 -2.65 4.28 -23.29
N ILE A 443 -3.57 5.23 -23.35
CA ILE A 443 -3.45 6.38 -24.22
C ILE A 443 -2.35 7.17 -23.52
N HIS A 444 -1.12 7.01 -24.01
CA HIS A 444 -0.10 8.00 -23.77
C HIS A 444 -0.74 9.35 -24.13
N PRO A 445 -0.88 10.31 -23.20
CA PRO A 445 -1.37 11.61 -23.56
C PRO A 445 -0.43 12.13 -24.65
N THR A 446 -0.95 12.28 -25.86
CA THR A 446 -0.18 12.85 -26.97
C THR A 446 0.16 14.28 -26.54
N PRO A 447 1.44 14.65 -26.42
CA PRO A 447 1.80 15.96 -25.89
C PRO A 447 1.22 17.05 -26.80
N LEU A 448 0.58 18.04 -26.18
CA LEU A 448 0.20 19.26 -26.87
C LEU A 448 1.47 19.97 -27.34
N GLN A 449 1.41 20.53 -28.54
CA GLN A 449 2.49 21.40 -29.02
C GLN A 449 2.18 22.81 -28.57
N LEU A 450 3.07 23.35 -27.74
CA LEU A 450 3.00 24.72 -27.26
C LEU A 450 4.11 25.52 -27.93
N GLU A 451 3.80 26.70 -28.43
CA GLU A 451 4.78 27.65 -28.96
C GLU A 451 4.55 28.99 -28.27
N ALA A 452 5.59 29.61 -27.75
CA ALA A 452 5.52 30.93 -27.15
C ALA A 452 6.58 31.82 -27.80
N TYR A 453 6.22 33.06 -28.14
CA TYR A 453 7.19 34.02 -28.65
C TYR A 453 6.84 35.44 -28.22
N VAL A 454 7.87 36.27 -28.04
CA VAL A 454 7.73 37.69 -27.70
C VAL A 454 7.20 38.43 -28.91
N ASP A 455 6.17 39.27 -28.71
CA ASP A 455 5.63 40.08 -29.79
C ASP A 455 6.69 41.11 -30.22
N SER A 456 7.03 41.12 -31.51
CA SER A 456 8.00 42.07 -32.08
C SER A 456 7.63 43.55 -31.85
N SER A 457 6.36 43.83 -31.55
CA SER A 457 5.84 45.17 -31.30
C SER A 457 5.78 45.56 -29.82
N ASP A 458 5.85 44.59 -28.89
CA ASP A 458 5.83 44.83 -27.45
C ASP A 458 6.67 43.77 -26.71
N PRO A 459 7.87 44.11 -26.21
CA PRO A 459 8.76 43.17 -25.55
C PRO A 459 8.25 42.67 -24.20
N LEU A 460 7.17 43.25 -23.67
CA LEU A 460 6.53 42.83 -22.42
C LEU A 460 5.34 41.88 -22.65
N GLN A 461 4.98 41.62 -23.91
CA GLN A 461 3.86 40.78 -24.27
C GLN A 461 4.31 39.52 -25.00
N LEU A 462 3.83 38.38 -24.52
CA LEU A 462 4.06 37.07 -25.10
C LEU A 462 2.82 36.61 -25.86
N THR A 463 3.03 36.00 -27.01
CA THR A 463 1.99 35.27 -27.72
C THR A 463 2.21 33.78 -27.55
N VAL A 464 1.18 33.10 -27.03
CA VAL A 464 1.16 31.66 -26.78
C VAL A 464 0.23 31.01 -27.81
N ILE A 465 0.72 29.98 -28.49
CA ILE A 465 -0.04 29.14 -29.41
C ILE A 465 -0.08 27.72 -28.84
N VAL A 466 -1.28 27.15 -28.75
CA VAL A 466 -1.47 25.76 -28.30
C VAL A 466 -2.16 24.98 -29.41
N SER A 467 -1.46 23.99 -29.97
CA SER A 467 -1.95 23.14 -31.03
C SER A 467 -2.06 21.68 -30.58
N SER A 468 -3.01 20.97 -31.20
CA SER A 468 -3.17 19.53 -31.05
C SER A 468 -3.11 18.87 -32.44
N PRO A 469 -2.87 17.55 -32.54
CA PRO A 469 -2.82 16.85 -33.83
C PRO A 469 -4.11 16.96 -34.67
N PHE A 470 -5.21 17.40 -34.06
CA PHE A 470 -6.54 17.40 -34.66
C PHE A 470 -7.14 18.81 -34.85
N ASN A 471 -6.54 19.87 -34.30
CA ASN A 471 -7.04 21.25 -34.40
C ASN A 471 -5.92 22.28 -34.64
N ALA A 472 -6.20 23.25 -35.51
CA ALA A 472 -5.34 24.42 -35.72
C ALA A 472 -5.30 25.30 -34.45
N GLY A 473 -4.11 25.69 -34.02
CA GLY A 473 -3.83 26.12 -32.65
C GLY A 473 -4.55 27.38 -32.15
N LEU A 474 -4.94 27.35 -30.87
CA LEU A 474 -5.50 28.47 -30.12
C LEU A 474 -4.39 29.47 -29.79
N LYS A 475 -4.59 30.75 -30.14
CA LYS A 475 -3.61 31.83 -29.95
C LYS A 475 -4.07 32.82 -28.88
N LEU A 476 -3.28 33.00 -27.84
CA LEU A 476 -3.57 33.89 -26.72
C LEU A 476 -2.40 34.85 -26.46
N LYS A 477 -2.74 36.07 -26.05
CA LYS A 477 -1.76 37.05 -25.58
C LYS A 477 -1.66 36.96 -24.05
N PHE A 478 -0.42 37.05 -23.56
CA PHE A 478 -0.07 37.00 -22.14
C PHE A 478 0.86 38.15 -21.79
N THR A 479 0.56 38.87 -20.71
CA THR A 479 1.42 39.96 -20.20
C THR A 479 1.73 39.71 -18.73
N PRO A 480 2.97 39.30 -18.37
CA PRO A 480 3.30 38.85 -17.01
C PRO A 480 3.05 39.87 -15.89
N SER A 481 3.02 41.17 -16.22
CA SER A 481 2.75 42.24 -15.25
C SER A 481 1.26 42.49 -15.00
N ALA A 482 0.37 41.94 -15.83
CA ALA A 482 -1.06 42.24 -15.82
C ALA A 482 -1.93 41.05 -15.40
N GLU A 483 -1.43 39.82 -15.54
CA GLU A 483 -2.16 38.59 -15.22
C GLU A 483 -1.21 37.47 -14.80
N SER A 484 -1.69 36.56 -13.95
CA SER A 484 -0.92 35.40 -13.53
C SER A 484 -0.93 34.30 -14.59
N VAL A 485 0.02 33.36 -14.51
CA VAL A 485 0.02 32.16 -15.36
C VAL A 485 -1.26 31.34 -15.14
N ASP A 486 -1.75 31.26 -13.90
CA ASP A 486 -3.00 30.57 -13.58
C ASP A 486 -4.21 31.22 -14.28
N ASP A 487 -4.25 32.55 -14.37
CA ASP A 487 -5.32 33.28 -15.08
C ASP A 487 -5.29 33.01 -16.59
N LEU A 488 -4.08 32.96 -17.18
CA LEU A 488 -3.91 32.58 -18.59
C LEU A 488 -4.39 31.15 -18.84
N ILE A 489 -4.02 30.20 -17.98
CA ILE A 489 -4.43 28.79 -18.09
C ILE A 489 -5.94 28.65 -17.99
N GLN A 490 -6.59 29.35 -17.06
CA GLN A 490 -8.05 29.37 -16.94
C GLN A 490 -8.72 29.86 -18.23
N ARG A 491 -8.19 30.93 -18.85
CA ARG A 491 -8.68 31.43 -20.14
C ARG A 491 -8.47 30.42 -21.26
N LEU A 492 -7.31 29.76 -21.29
CA LEU A 492 -6.94 28.76 -22.30
C LEU A 492 -7.85 27.53 -22.21
N CYS A 493 -8.08 27.05 -21.00
CA CYS A 493 -9.00 25.97 -20.67
C CYS A 493 -10.45 26.24 -21.07
N SER A 494 -10.93 27.46 -20.86
CA SER A 494 -12.31 27.84 -21.21
C SER A 494 -12.58 27.87 -22.73
N GLN A 495 -11.52 27.92 -23.55
CA GLN A 495 -11.60 28.07 -25.00
C GLN A 495 -11.20 26.80 -25.76
N LEU A 496 -10.76 25.75 -25.06
CA LEU A 496 -10.49 24.45 -25.65
C LEU A 496 -11.79 23.64 -25.77
N PRO A 497 -12.01 22.92 -26.89
CA PRO A 497 -13.21 22.09 -27.04
C PRO A 497 -13.26 20.99 -25.98
N HIS A 498 -14.30 20.98 -25.15
CA HIS A 498 -14.50 19.98 -24.08
C HIS A 498 -14.97 18.60 -24.60
N ASP A 499 -15.34 18.47 -25.87
CA ASP A 499 -16.07 17.29 -26.39
C ASP A 499 -15.22 16.27 -27.19
N ALA A 500 -13.88 16.32 -27.11
CA ALA A 500 -13.04 15.28 -27.73
C ALA A 500 -12.53 14.27 -26.68
N PRO A 501 -12.67 12.95 -26.92
CA PRO A 501 -12.28 11.88 -25.98
C PRO A 501 -10.75 11.79 -25.71
N THR A 502 -9.95 12.66 -26.32
CA THR A 502 -8.49 12.75 -26.14
C THR A 502 -8.02 14.14 -25.69
N SER A 503 -8.92 15.02 -25.23
CA SER A 503 -8.51 16.32 -24.70
C SER A 503 -7.78 16.13 -23.35
N PRO A 504 -6.52 16.57 -23.20
CA PRO A 504 -5.81 16.50 -21.92
C PRO A 504 -6.53 17.35 -20.87
N SER A 505 -6.39 16.98 -19.59
CA SER A 505 -7.01 17.75 -18.52
C SER A 505 -6.37 19.14 -18.42
N CYS A 506 -7.10 20.12 -17.92
CA CYS A 506 -6.56 21.47 -17.67
C CYS A 506 -5.32 21.49 -16.76
N GLN A 507 -5.15 20.45 -15.94
CA GLN A 507 -3.96 20.28 -15.10
C GLN A 507 -2.73 19.83 -15.90
N ASP A 508 -2.92 18.98 -16.91
CA ASP A 508 -1.83 18.54 -17.80
C ASP A 508 -1.33 19.69 -18.69
N LEU A 509 -2.27 20.56 -19.12
CA LEU A 509 -1.99 21.83 -19.79
C LEU A 509 -1.16 22.79 -18.93
N ASN A 510 -1.50 22.89 -17.65
CA ASN A 510 -0.79 23.75 -16.70
C ASN A 510 0.69 23.33 -16.59
N PHE A 511 0.94 22.04 -16.42
CA PHE A 511 2.29 21.50 -16.25
C PHE A 511 3.15 21.67 -17.51
N ALA A 512 2.60 21.38 -18.69
CA ALA A 512 3.31 21.55 -19.96
C ALA A 512 3.59 23.04 -20.27
N PHE A 513 2.63 23.93 -19.99
CA PHE A 513 2.78 25.37 -20.21
C PHE A 513 3.84 25.97 -19.30
N VAL A 514 3.79 25.71 -17.99
CA VAL A 514 4.76 26.26 -17.02
C VAL A 514 6.18 25.83 -17.38
N THR A 515 6.37 24.55 -17.68
CA THR A 515 7.70 24.00 -18.03
C THR A 515 8.28 24.65 -19.29
N GLN A 516 7.46 24.82 -20.33
CA GLN A 516 7.94 25.40 -21.60
C GLN A 516 8.07 26.93 -21.52
N PHE A 517 7.17 27.60 -20.81
CA PHE A 517 7.21 29.03 -20.55
C PHE A 517 8.45 29.43 -19.73
N GLU A 518 8.78 28.68 -18.68
CA GLU A 518 9.97 28.94 -17.86
C GLU A 518 11.26 28.77 -18.67
N ASN A 519 11.33 27.76 -19.54
CA ASN A 519 12.48 27.54 -20.41
C ASN A 519 12.67 28.69 -21.43
N GLU A 520 11.61 29.11 -22.11
CA GLU A 520 11.62 30.22 -23.09
C GLU A 520 11.89 31.59 -22.43
N TYR A 521 11.29 31.84 -21.26
CA TYR A 521 11.49 33.07 -20.50
C TYR A 521 12.93 33.16 -19.96
N GLN A 522 13.49 32.05 -19.48
CA GLN A 522 14.89 31.97 -19.03
C GLN A 522 15.88 32.17 -20.19
N GLU A 523 15.61 31.58 -21.35
CA GLU A 523 16.41 31.75 -22.59
C GLU A 523 16.40 33.22 -23.06
N ASN A 524 15.24 33.88 -23.06
CA ASN A 524 15.12 35.29 -23.48
C ASN A 524 15.63 36.28 -22.41
N ALA A 525 15.48 35.98 -21.12
CA ALA A 525 16.09 36.75 -20.03
C ALA A 525 17.63 36.68 -20.04
N LYS A 526 18.21 35.59 -20.56
CA LYS A 526 19.66 35.50 -20.84
C LYS A 526 20.07 36.33 -22.04
N LYS A 527 19.27 36.37 -23.12
CA LYS A 527 19.54 37.22 -24.31
C LYS A 527 19.45 38.72 -24.00
N SER A 528 18.52 39.15 -23.15
CA SER A 528 18.39 40.56 -22.74
C SER A 528 19.48 41.01 -21.75
N ARG A 529 20.08 40.09 -20.98
CA ARG A 529 21.24 40.38 -20.10
C ARG A 529 22.59 40.33 -20.82
N GLY A 530 22.66 39.82 -22.05
CA GLY A 530 23.85 39.85 -22.91
C GLY A 530 23.98 41.12 -23.77
N SER A 531 23.07 42.10 -23.59
CA SER A 531 22.99 43.33 -24.38
C SER A 531 23.12 44.60 -23.51
N VAL A 532 23.95 44.57 -22.47
CA VAL A 532 24.31 45.74 -21.65
C VAL A 532 25.81 45.86 -21.55
#